data_AF-A0A3D3DNN8-F1
#
_entry.id   AF-A0A3D3DNN8-F1
#
_cell.length_a   1.000
_cell.length_b   1.000
_cell.length_c   1.000
_cell.angle_alpha   90.00
_cell.angle_beta   90.00
_cell.angle_gamma   90.00
#
_symmetry.space_group_name_H-M   'P 1'
#
loop_
_entity.id
_entity.type
_entity.pdbx_description
1 polymer ?
#
loop_
_entity_poly.entity_id
_entity_poly.type
_entity_poly.pdbx_seq_one_letter_code
_entity_poly.pdbx_strand_id
1 'polypeptide(L)'
;MLVLQESGERLTTKYAATHYNNAYEFGWDKTDPYQKSGAFELKPWQVTFDGLCAQPGTFDLDDLMGMPFSHLEERIYDFRCVEAWSMVIPYNGRPLGDILKVVEPLGSARYVSFTSVLRPEQMPGQASAFSTLDWPYVEA
;
A
#
# COMPACT_ATOMS: atom_id res chain seq x y z
N MET A 1 -1.07 14.42 17.75
CA MET A 1 -0.49 15.78 17.80
C MET A 1 -0.15 16.17 16.37
N LEU A 2 -0.63 17.30 15.87
CA LEU A 2 -0.42 17.73 14.47
C LEU A 2 0.76 18.71 14.41
N VAL A 3 1.50 18.73 13.31
CA VAL A 3 2.57 19.73 13.05
C VAL A 3 2.11 20.66 11.93
N LEU A 4 2.32 21.97 12.10
CA LEU A 4 2.02 22.97 11.07
C LEU A 4 3.20 23.06 10.10
N GLN A 5 2.94 22.94 8.79
CA GLN A 5 3.90 23.34 7.75
C GLN A 5 3.58 24.76 7.24
N GLU A 6 4.53 25.34 6.49
CA GLU A 6 4.39 26.68 5.88
C GLU A 6 3.19 26.79 4.92
N SER A 7 2.67 25.65 4.40
CA SER A 7 1.44 25.58 3.61
C SER A 7 0.14 25.80 4.42
N GLY A 8 0.22 25.87 5.75
CA GLY A 8 -0.94 26.00 6.64
C GLY A 8 -1.66 24.68 6.94
N GLU A 9 -1.25 23.57 6.32
CA GLU A 9 -1.80 22.25 6.58
C GLU A 9 -1.30 21.67 7.91
N ARG A 10 -2.23 21.04 8.64
CA ARG A 10 -1.94 20.35 9.90
C ARG A 10 -1.62 18.89 9.60
N LEU A 11 -0.35 18.56 9.47
CA LEU A 11 0.10 17.21 9.17
C LEU A 11 0.01 16.30 10.40
N THR A 12 -0.33 15.04 10.19
CA THR A 12 -0.16 14.00 11.19
C THR A 12 1.34 13.81 11.47
N THR A 13 1.73 13.70 12.74
CA THR A 13 3.14 13.41 13.07
C THR A 13 3.57 12.08 12.46
N LYS A 14 4.81 12.00 11.98
CA LYS A 14 5.40 10.76 11.48
C LYS A 14 5.22 9.60 12.46
N TYR A 15 5.41 9.85 13.76
CA TYR A 15 5.21 8.83 14.80
C TYR A 15 3.79 8.24 14.75
N ALA A 16 2.75 9.07 14.75
CA ALA A 16 1.38 8.58 14.68
C ALA A 16 1.10 7.84 13.36
N ALA A 17 1.59 8.38 12.24
CA ALA A 17 1.41 7.76 10.91
C ALA A 17 2.06 6.37 10.79
N THR A 18 3.12 6.08 11.54
CA THR A 18 3.85 4.81 11.46
C THR A 18 3.69 3.90 12.69
N HIS A 19 2.87 4.27 13.68
CA HIS A 19 2.64 3.47 14.90
C HIS A 19 1.16 3.28 15.26
N TYR A 20 0.24 3.87 14.48
CA TYR A 20 -1.20 3.69 14.62
C TYR A 20 -1.77 3.24 13.28
N ASN A 21 -1.75 1.93 13.04
CA ASN A 21 -1.97 1.35 11.72
C ASN A 21 -2.94 0.17 11.78
N ASN A 22 -3.66 -0.06 10.68
CA ASN A 22 -4.34 -1.32 10.40
C ASN A 22 -3.56 -2.03 9.29
N ALA A 23 -2.89 -3.12 9.65
CA ALA A 23 -2.28 -4.06 8.71
C ALA A 23 -2.40 -5.44 9.36
N TYR A 24 -3.56 -6.05 9.17
CA TYR A 24 -3.98 -7.22 9.95
C TYR A 24 -3.14 -8.47 9.68
N GLU A 25 -2.36 -8.47 8.60
CA GLU A 25 -1.25 -9.39 8.33
C GLU A 25 -0.24 -9.46 9.48
N PHE A 26 -0.16 -8.41 10.32
CA PHE A 26 0.72 -8.31 11.48
C PHE A 26 -0.02 -8.30 12.82
N GLY A 27 -1.35 -8.34 12.83
CA GLY A 27 -2.17 -8.39 14.04
C GLY A 27 -3.23 -7.28 14.12
N TRP A 28 -4.07 -7.35 15.15
CA TRP A 28 -5.32 -6.57 15.24
C TRP A 28 -5.17 -5.27 16.03
N ASP A 29 -4.19 -5.19 16.93
CA ASP A 29 -3.96 -3.98 17.71
C ASP A 29 -3.29 -2.91 16.83
N LYS A 30 -3.59 -1.63 17.09
CA LYS A 30 -3.09 -0.50 16.27
C LYS A 30 -1.57 -0.40 16.24
N THR A 31 -0.88 -0.96 17.24
CA THR A 31 0.58 -1.00 17.36
C THR A 31 1.21 -2.28 16.81
N ASP A 32 0.41 -3.32 16.54
CA ASP A 32 0.91 -4.62 16.07
C ASP A 32 1.71 -4.50 14.77
N PRO A 33 1.27 -3.73 13.75
CA PRO A 33 2.06 -3.56 12.52
C PRO A 33 3.48 -3.05 12.82
N TYR A 34 3.60 -1.98 13.60
CA TYR A 34 4.90 -1.44 13.99
C TYR A 34 5.78 -2.46 14.74
N GLN A 35 5.18 -3.22 15.65
CA GLN A 35 5.91 -4.17 16.49
C GLN A 35 6.35 -5.43 15.73
N LYS A 36 5.58 -5.89 14.74
CA LYS A 36 5.76 -7.21 14.11
C LYS A 36 6.24 -7.16 12.66
N SER A 37 6.19 -6.01 11.99
CA SER A 37 6.66 -5.89 10.59
C SER A 37 8.17 -5.70 10.44
N GLY A 38 8.93 -5.59 11.54
CA GLY A 38 10.35 -5.25 11.50
C GLY A 38 11.25 -6.25 10.77
N ALA A 39 10.82 -7.52 10.68
CA ALA A 39 11.53 -8.59 9.96
C ALA A 39 10.97 -8.83 8.54
N PHE A 40 10.02 -8.02 8.08
CA PHE A 40 9.39 -8.21 6.78
C PHE A 40 10.34 -7.83 5.63
N GLU A 41 10.51 -8.73 4.66
CA GLU A 41 11.42 -8.52 3.55
C GLU A 41 10.74 -7.75 2.41
N LEU A 42 11.00 -6.44 2.36
CA LEU A 42 10.45 -5.52 1.37
C LEU A 42 11.15 -5.57 0.00
N LYS A 43 12.41 -6.00 -0.07
CA LYS A 43 13.18 -6.04 -1.32
C LYS A 43 13.84 -7.40 -1.53
N PRO A 44 13.87 -7.91 -2.77
CA PRO A 44 13.27 -7.35 -3.98
C PRO A 44 11.72 -7.39 -3.96
N TRP A 45 11.07 -6.54 -4.76
CA TRP A 45 9.61 -6.52 -4.88
C TRP A 45 9.16 -6.51 -6.33
N GLN A 46 8.24 -7.39 -6.66
CA GLN A 46 7.67 -7.52 -7.99
C GLN A 46 6.16 -7.39 -7.94
N VAL A 47 5.60 -6.83 -9.01
CA VAL A 47 4.15 -6.69 -9.20
C VAL A 47 3.77 -7.45 -10.46
N THR A 48 2.80 -8.34 -10.33
CA THR A 48 2.22 -9.06 -11.47
C THR A 48 0.94 -8.37 -11.92
N PHE A 49 0.85 -8.13 -13.22
CA PHE A 49 -0.36 -7.67 -13.88
C PHE A 49 -0.90 -8.80 -14.77
N ASP A 50 -2.18 -9.07 -14.65
CA ASP A 50 -2.89 -10.08 -15.42
C ASP A 50 -4.29 -9.58 -15.85
N GLY A 51 -5.16 -10.49 -16.25
CA GLY A 51 -6.53 -10.17 -16.63
C GLY A 51 -6.64 -9.47 -17.99
N LEU A 52 -7.43 -8.40 -18.06
CA LEU A 52 -7.83 -7.73 -19.30
C LEU A 52 -6.83 -6.64 -19.72
N CYS A 53 -5.62 -7.05 -20.08
CA CYS A 53 -4.56 -6.17 -20.57
C CYS A 53 -3.80 -6.81 -21.75
N ALA A 54 -3.17 -6.00 -22.61
CA ALA A 54 -2.48 -6.52 -23.79
C ALA A 54 -1.05 -7.00 -23.50
N GLN A 55 -0.42 -6.50 -22.42
CA GLN A 55 0.94 -6.84 -22.01
C GLN A 55 0.95 -7.33 -20.55
N PRO A 56 0.37 -8.51 -20.24
CA PRO A 56 0.45 -9.08 -18.90
C PRO A 56 1.89 -9.48 -18.58
N GLY A 57 2.26 -9.44 -17.30
CA GLY A 57 3.61 -9.79 -16.89
C GLY A 57 3.93 -9.44 -15.45
N THR A 58 5.10 -9.88 -15.02
CA THR A 58 5.68 -9.55 -13.71
C THR A 58 6.80 -8.54 -13.92
N PHE A 59 6.71 -7.42 -13.21
CA PHE A 59 7.64 -6.29 -13.34
C PHE A 59 8.27 -6.00 -11.99
N ASP A 60 9.52 -5.54 -12.01
CA ASP A 60 10.16 -5.00 -10.81
C ASP A 60 9.49 -3.67 -10.40
N LEU A 61 9.25 -3.50 -9.10
CA LEU A 61 8.59 -2.30 -8.59
C LEU A 61 9.43 -1.03 -8.81
N ASP A 62 10.75 -1.12 -8.67
CA ASP A 62 11.63 0.05 -8.85
C ASP A 62 11.58 0.52 -10.31
N ASP A 63 11.49 -0.40 -11.28
CA ASP A 63 11.31 -0.08 -12.71
C ASP A 63 9.96 0.58 -12.99
N LEU A 64 8.86 0.07 -12.42
CA LEU A 64 7.53 0.67 -12.55
C LEU A 64 7.47 2.09 -11.97
N MET A 65 8.24 2.35 -10.91
CA MET A 65 8.34 3.65 -10.27
C MET A 65 9.35 4.59 -10.95
N GLY A 66 10.10 4.09 -11.94
CA GLY A 66 11.12 4.86 -12.66
C GLY A 66 12.34 5.20 -11.79
N MET A 67 12.63 4.39 -10.78
CA MET A 67 13.75 4.62 -9.87
C MET A 67 15.10 4.32 -10.55
N PRO A 68 16.20 5.03 -10.18
CA PRO A 68 16.28 6.09 -9.18
C PRO A 68 15.90 7.49 -9.70
N PHE A 69 15.66 7.64 -11.00
CA PHE A 69 15.40 8.94 -11.66
C PHE A 69 13.92 9.35 -11.62
N SER A 70 13.19 8.86 -10.62
CA SER A 70 11.73 8.85 -10.58
C SER A 70 11.12 10.25 -10.60
N HIS A 71 9.95 10.37 -11.21
CA HIS A 71 9.05 11.51 -11.05
C HIS A 71 8.04 11.24 -9.94
N LEU A 72 8.52 10.96 -8.72
CA LEU A 72 7.63 10.84 -7.58
C LEU A 72 6.94 12.18 -7.33
N GLU A 73 5.63 12.12 -7.19
CA GLU A 73 4.81 13.26 -6.79
C GLU A 73 4.52 13.14 -5.30
N GLU A 74 4.74 14.24 -4.57
CA GLU A 74 4.20 14.39 -3.23
C GLU A 74 2.75 14.87 -3.32
N ARG A 75 1.84 14.18 -2.62
CA ARG A 75 0.45 14.58 -2.49
C ARG A 75 0.00 14.48 -1.05
N ILE A 76 -0.45 15.60 -0.50
CA ILE A 76 -0.97 15.67 0.86
C ILE A 76 -2.45 15.30 0.81
N TYR A 77 -2.80 14.18 1.43
CA TYR A 77 -4.15 13.66 1.44
C TYR A 77 -4.70 13.42 2.85
N ASP A 78 -6.00 13.63 2.97
CA ASP A 78 -6.79 13.22 4.13
C ASP A 78 -7.07 11.71 4.03
N PHE A 79 -6.37 10.93 4.85
CA PHE A 79 -6.67 9.52 5.04
C PHE A 79 -7.80 9.36 6.06
N ARG A 80 -8.90 8.70 5.67
CA ARG A 80 -10.06 8.46 6.53
C ARG A 80 -10.29 6.97 6.71
N CYS A 81 -10.12 6.47 7.93
CA CYS A 81 -10.49 5.10 8.25
C CYS A 81 -11.99 4.98 8.53
N VAL A 82 -12.57 3.84 8.18
CA VAL A 82 -13.95 3.47 8.50
C VAL A 82 -14.20 3.40 10.02
N GLU A 83 -13.17 3.11 10.82
CA GLU A 83 -13.22 3.05 12.30
C GLU A 83 -13.27 4.42 12.98
N ALA A 84 -13.69 5.45 12.25
CA ALA A 84 -13.90 6.80 12.74
C ALA A 84 -12.65 7.60 13.17
N TRP A 85 -11.44 7.23 12.75
CA TRP A 85 -10.23 8.08 12.84
C TRP A 85 -9.70 8.57 11.47
N SER A 86 -8.83 9.58 11.46
CA SER A 86 -8.24 10.15 10.24
C SER A 86 -6.82 10.67 10.45
N MET A 87 -6.10 10.87 9.35
CA MET A 87 -4.75 11.44 9.30
C MET A 87 -4.60 12.35 8.07
N VAL A 88 -3.67 13.31 8.14
CA VAL A 88 -3.23 14.11 6.98
C VAL A 88 -1.80 13.70 6.67
N ILE A 89 -1.56 13.07 5.51
CA ILE A 89 -0.30 12.40 5.18
C ILE A 89 0.25 12.91 3.85
N PRO A 90 1.53 13.37 3.80
CA PRO A 90 2.23 13.65 2.55
C PRO A 90 2.71 12.34 1.90
N TYR A 91 1.88 11.75 1.05
CA TYR A 91 2.25 10.54 0.31
C TYR A 91 3.20 10.86 -0.84
N ASN A 92 4.18 9.99 -1.08
CA ASN A 92 5.06 10.07 -2.24
C ASN A 92 4.78 8.87 -3.15
N GLY A 93 4.48 9.10 -4.42
CA GLY A 93 4.12 8.02 -5.33
C GLY A 93 4.05 8.43 -6.79
N ARG A 94 3.61 7.48 -7.62
CA ARG A 94 3.33 7.69 -9.03
C ARG A 94 1.84 7.40 -9.28
N PRO A 95 1.12 8.22 -10.07
CA PRO A 95 -0.28 7.95 -10.37
C PRO A 95 -0.46 6.55 -10.98
N LEU A 96 -1.41 5.76 -10.46
CA LEU A 96 -1.70 4.42 -10.96
C LEU A 96 -1.97 4.40 -12.47
N GLY A 97 -2.66 5.42 -12.99
CA GLY A 97 -2.94 5.54 -14.43
C GLY A 97 -1.68 5.60 -15.30
N ASP A 98 -0.56 6.12 -14.78
CA ASP A 98 0.71 6.11 -15.50
C ASP A 98 1.42 4.75 -15.41
N ILE A 99 1.25 4.03 -14.31
CA ILE A 99 1.76 2.67 -14.13
C ILE A 99 1.02 1.73 -15.09
N LEU A 100 -0.31 1.80 -15.15
CA LEU A 100 -1.13 0.90 -15.96
C LEU A 100 -0.87 1.03 -17.48
N LYS A 101 -0.27 2.13 -17.95
CA LYS A 101 0.12 2.28 -19.36
C LYS A 101 1.08 1.18 -19.83
N VAL A 102 1.90 0.62 -18.93
CA VAL A 102 2.88 -0.43 -19.31
C VAL A 102 2.22 -1.74 -19.73
N VAL A 103 0.98 -1.98 -19.28
CA VAL A 103 0.26 -3.22 -19.57
C VAL A 103 -0.82 -3.07 -20.63
N GLU A 104 -1.09 -1.84 -21.07
CA GLU A 104 -2.10 -1.52 -22.09
C GLU A 104 -3.49 -2.16 -21.79
N PRO A 105 -4.25 -1.65 -20.80
CA PRO A 105 -5.54 -2.21 -20.43
C PRO A 105 -6.51 -2.23 -21.62
N LEU A 106 -7.20 -3.35 -21.81
CA LEU A 106 -8.13 -3.51 -22.93
C LEU A 106 -9.35 -2.59 -22.74
N GLY A 107 -9.95 -2.13 -23.83
CA GLY A 107 -11.17 -1.30 -23.79
C GLY A 107 -12.39 -1.98 -23.17
N SER A 108 -12.33 -3.30 -22.90
CA SER A 108 -13.33 -4.06 -22.15
C SER A 108 -13.07 -4.08 -20.64
N ALA A 109 -11.88 -3.70 -20.16
CA ALA A 109 -11.58 -3.61 -18.73
C ALA A 109 -12.43 -2.50 -18.08
N ARG A 110 -12.93 -2.77 -16.87
CA ARG A 110 -13.84 -1.87 -16.14
C ARG A 110 -13.40 -1.60 -14.71
N TYR A 111 -12.67 -2.54 -14.11
CA TYR A 111 -12.23 -2.50 -12.73
C TYR A 111 -10.78 -2.99 -12.67
N VAL A 112 -10.11 -2.65 -11.57
CA VAL A 112 -8.77 -3.13 -11.24
C VAL A 112 -8.88 -3.78 -9.86
N SER A 113 -8.47 -5.04 -9.75
CA SER A 113 -8.36 -5.72 -8.48
C SER A 113 -6.90 -5.73 -8.02
N PHE A 114 -6.68 -5.56 -6.72
CA PHE A 114 -5.37 -5.57 -6.09
C PHE A 114 -5.31 -6.73 -5.11
N THR A 115 -4.23 -7.49 -5.17
CA THR A 115 -3.98 -8.60 -4.25
C THR A 115 -2.69 -8.32 -3.49
N SER A 116 -2.77 -8.28 -2.16
CA SER A 116 -1.60 -8.19 -1.29
C SER A 116 -0.80 -9.49 -1.32
N VAL A 117 0.45 -9.44 -0.83
CA VAL A 117 1.30 -10.64 -0.78
C VAL A 117 0.76 -11.66 0.22
N LEU A 118 0.89 -12.96 -0.09
CA LEU A 118 0.69 -14.06 0.85
C LEU A 118 2.05 -14.61 1.30
N ARG A 119 2.47 -14.29 2.53
CA ARG A 119 3.71 -14.77 3.16
C ARG A 119 3.48 -15.06 4.66
N PRO A 120 2.76 -16.14 5.04
CA PRO A 120 2.42 -16.42 6.43
C PRO A 120 3.62 -16.58 7.37
N GLU A 121 4.78 -16.94 6.83
CA GLU A 121 6.05 -17.03 7.57
C GLU A 121 6.61 -15.65 8.00
N GLN A 122 6.28 -14.58 7.28
CA GLN A 122 6.69 -13.20 7.59
C GLN A 122 5.52 -12.34 8.11
N MET A 123 4.28 -12.80 7.93
CA MET A 123 3.03 -12.10 8.23
C MET A 123 2.15 -12.97 9.15
N PRO A 124 2.35 -12.91 10.48
CA PRO A 124 1.76 -13.86 11.42
C PRO A 124 0.22 -13.83 11.45
N GLY A 125 -0.41 -12.70 11.07
CA GLY A 125 -1.86 -12.58 10.96
C GLY A 125 -2.47 -13.47 9.88
N GLN A 126 -1.69 -13.80 8.83
CA GLN A 126 -2.10 -14.71 7.76
C GLN A 126 -2.07 -16.19 8.19
N ALA A 127 -1.22 -16.53 9.18
CA ALA A 127 -1.10 -17.87 9.74
C ALA A 127 -2.03 -18.11 10.95
N SER A 128 -2.69 -17.06 11.45
CA SER A 128 -3.48 -17.13 12.67
C SER A 128 -4.73 -17.99 12.50
N ALA A 129 -4.89 -19.01 13.33
CA ALA A 129 -6.12 -19.82 13.40
C ALA A 129 -7.35 -19.01 13.86
N PHE A 130 -7.15 -17.80 14.39
CA PHE A 130 -8.21 -16.87 14.80
C PHE A 130 -8.45 -15.75 13.79
N SER A 131 -7.83 -15.83 12.60
CA SER A 131 -8.04 -14.83 11.57
C SER A 131 -9.48 -14.86 11.07
N THR A 132 -10.10 -13.69 10.95
CA THR A 132 -11.48 -13.52 10.44
C THR A 132 -11.50 -13.04 9.00
N LEU A 133 -10.33 -12.85 8.39
CA LEU A 133 -10.16 -12.42 7.00
C LEU A 133 -9.65 -13.59 6.16
N ASP A 134 -10.15 -13.66 4.93
CA ASP A 134 -9.61 -14.53 3.90
C ASP A 134 -8.29 -13.93 3.37
N TRP A 135 -7.24 -14.74 3.33
CA TRP A 135 -5.92 -14.32 2.86
C TRP A 135 -5.58 -14.91 1.48
N PRO A 136 -4.84 -14.19 0.63
CA PRO A 136 -4.33 -12.82 0.82
C PRO A 136 -5.45 -11.77 0.81
N TYR A 137 -5.16 -10.57 1.33
CA TYR A 137 -6.08 -9.44 1.22
C TYR A 137 -6.28 -9.08 -0.26
N VAL A 138 -7.54 -8.92 -0.66
CA VAL A 138 -7.94 -8.52 -2.02
C VAL A 138 -8.89 -7.33 -1.96
N GLU A 139 -8.66 -6.34 -2.80
CA GLU A 139 -9.58 -5.23 -3.06
C GLU A 139 -10.03 -5.29 -4.53
N ALA A 140 -11.31 -5.09 -4.83
CA ALA A 140 -11.88 -5.24 -6.17
C ALA A 140 -12.95 -4.18 -6.48
#